data_AF-A0A4S0N2F0-F1
#
_entry.id   AF-A0A4S0N2F0-F1
#
_cell.length_a   1.000
_cell.length_b   1.000
_cell.length_c   1.000
_cell.angle_alpha   90.00
_cell.angle_beta   90.00
_cell.angle_gamma   90.00
#
_symmetry.space_group_name_H-M   'P 1'
#
loop_
_entity.id
_entity.type
_entity.pdbx_description
1 polymer ?
#
loop_
_entity_poly.entity_id
_entity_poly.type
_entity_poly.pdbx_seq_one_letter_code
_entity_poly.pdbx_strand_id
1 'polypeptide(L)'
;KMAEEGYLNHWSNAARKFPKDRFYAFAQRIVEARKAVLSDRLKASRWERTSVASGDLPREVNALKAGEGSNIAVFGGAGFASALIAAGLVDEFQLFINPTVLGSGRRIFDQGGFARLKLLGS
;
A
#
# COMPACT_ATOMS: atom_id res chain seq x y z
N LYS A 1 -9.97 5.37 0.07
CA LYS A 1 -9.24 6.66 0.26
C LYS A 1 -7.81 6.78 -0.33
N MET A 2 -7.22 5.78 -0.98
CA MET A 2 -6.22 5.97 -2.06
C MET A 2 -6.77 5.47 -3.41
N ALA A 3 -7.60 4.41 -3.36
CA ALA A 3 -8.50 4.02 -4.45
C ALA A 3 -9.69 4.98 -4.67
N GLU A 4 -9.75 6.12 -3.97
CA GLU A 4 -10.77 7.15 -4.20
C GLU A 4 -10.19 8.26 -5.08
N GLU A 5 -10.79 8.37 -6.26
CA GLU A 5 -10.85 9.46 -7.26
C GLU A 5 -9.57 10.15 -7.73
N GLY A 6 -8.55 10.40 -6.90
CA GLY A 6 -7.38 11.19 -7.31
C GLY A 6 -6.22 10.34 -7.82
N TYR A 7 -5.74 9.40 -7.00
CA TYR A 7 -4.46 8.74 -7.22
C TYR A 7 -4.44 7.86 -8.48
N LEU A 8 -5.40 6.92 -8.58
CA LEU A 8 -5.46 6.03 -9.74
C LEU A 8 -5.83 6.77 -11.03
N ASN A 9 -6.65 7.82 -10.95
CA ASN A 9 -6.92 8.68 -12.11
C ASN A 9 -5.67 9.43 -12.57
N HIS A 10 -4.92 10.00 -11.64
CA HIS A 10 -3.69 10.73 -11.94
C HIS A 10 -2.69 9.82 -12.66
N TRP A 11 -2.37 8.66 -12.08
CA TRP A 11 -1.39 7.75 -12.66
C TRP A 11 -1.88 7.09 -13.95
N SER A 12 -3.19 6.81 -14.09
CA SER A 12 -3.75 6.32 -15.35
C SER A 12 -3.64 7.35 -16.47
N ASN A 13 -3.87 8.64 -16.16
CA ASN A 13 -3.67 9.72 -17.12
C ASN A 13 -2.18 9.89 -17.47
N ALA A 14 -1.29 9.83 -16.48
CA ALA A 14 0.15 9.90 -16.70
C ALA A 14 0.66 8.78 -17.63
N ALA A 15 0.21 7.55 -17.40
CA ALA A 15 0.56 6.39 -18.22
C ALA A 15 0.01 6.43 -19.65
N ARG A 16 -1.01 7.25 -19.94
CA ARG A 16 -1.64 7.34 -21.27
C ARG A 16 -1.22 8.57 -22.06
N LYS A 17 -1.11 9.72 -21.40
CA LYS A 17 -1.02 11.04 -22.07
C LYS A 17 0.39 11.61 -22.08
N PHE A 18 1.28 11.15 -21.20
CA PHE A 18 2.59 11.78 -21.01
C PHE A 18 3.75 10.79 -21.14
N PRO A 19 3.98 10.18 -22.32
CA PRO A 19 5.05 9.18 -22.54
C PRO A 19 6.47 9.72 -22.37
N LYS A 20 6.66 11.04 -22.37
CA LYS A 20 7.96 11.70 -22.16
C LYS A 20 8.16 12.17 -20.71
N ASP A 21 7.18 11.96 -19.83
CA ASP A 21 7.29 12.36 -18.43
C ASP A 21 8.26 11.43 -17.67
N ARG A 22 9.06 12.00 -16.76
CA ARG A 22 10.04 11.25 -15.95
C ARG A 22 9.40 10.16 -15.08
N PHE A 23 8.12 10.27 -14.77
CA PHE A 23 7.35 9.29 -14.01
C PHE A 23 6.56 8.32 -14.89
N TYR A 24 6.70 8.37 -16.22
CA TYR A 24 5.93 7.50 -17.12
C TYR A 24 6.07 6.01 -16.78
N ALA A 25 7.30 5.53 -16.58
CA ALA A 25 7.56 4.13 -16.21
C ALA A 25 6.93 3.75 -14.85
N PHE A 26 6.94 4.69 -13.90
CA PHE A 26 6.27 4.51 -12.61
C PHE A 26 4.74 4.44 -12.79
N ALA A 27 4.18 5.34 -13.59
CA ALA A 27 2.75 5.38 -13.89
C ALA A 27 2.28 4.07 -14.55
N GLN A 28 3.04 3.54 -15.52
CA GLN A 28 2.75 2.24 -16.13
C GLN A 28 2.73 1.13 -15.08
N ARG A 29 3.73 1.09 -14.18
CA ARG A 29 3.78 0.08 -13.12
C ARG A 29 2.59 0.18 -12.16
N ILE A 30 2.14 1.38 -11.83
CA ILE A 30 0.93 1.60 -11.02
C ILE A 30 -0.31 1.06 -11.75
N VAL A 31 -0.46 1.31 -13.04
CA VAL A 31 -1.62 0.82 -13.81
C VAL A 31 -1.60 -0.71 -13.94
N GLU A 32 -0.45 -1.29 -14.26
CA GLU A 32 -0.27 -2.73 -14.50
C GLU A 32 -0.30 -3.58 -13.22
N ALA A 33 0.01 -3.00 -12.06
CA ALA A 33 -0.02 -3.74 -10.80
C ALA A 33 -1.43 -4.30 -10.52
N ARG A 34 -1.50 -5.57 -10.10
CA ARG A 34 -2.69 -6.12 -9.44
C ARG A 34 -2.84 -5.45 -8.08
N LYS A 35 -4.05 -5.05 -7.72
CA LYS A 35 -4.35 -4.31 -6.49
C LYS A 35 -5.39 -5.08 -5.69
N ALA A 36 -5.25 -5.07 -4.37
CA ALA A 36 -6.25 -5.59 -3.46
C ALA A 36 -6.64 -4.47 -2.49
N VAL A 37 -7.95 -4.28 -2.29
CA VAL A 37 -8.49 -3.33 -1.33
C VAL A 37 -9.17 -4.12 -0.23
N LEU A 38 -8.64 -4.05 1.00
CA LEU A 38 -9.28 -4.65 2.16
C LEU A 38 -10.29 -3.65 2.73
N SER A 39 -11.58 -4.01 2.70
CA SER A 39 -12.67 -3.14 3.14
C SER A 39 -13.96 -3.93 3.36
N ASP A 40 -14.60 -3.74 4.52
CA ASP A 40 -15.91 -4.34 4.79
C ASP A 40 -17.08 -3.56 4.16
N ARG A 41 -16.84 -2.29 3.82
CA ARG A 41 -17.85 -1.35 3.30
C ARG A 41 -17.88 -1.30 1.78
N LEU A 42 -16.73 -1.43 1.13
CA LEU A 42 -16.65 -1.44 -0.33
C LEU A 42 -17.04 -2.83 -0.82
N LYS A 43 -18.03 -2.92 -1.71
CA LYS A 43 -18.48 -4.21 -2.25
C LYS A 43 -17.78 -4.60 -3.55
N ALA A 44 -17.42 -3.61 -4.37
CA ALA A 44 -16.71 -3.83 -5.62
C ALA A 44 -15.80 -2.64 -5.93
N SER A 45 -14.71 -2.89 -6.65
CA SER A 45 -13.86 -1.84 -7.20
C SER A 45 -14.33 -1.47 -8.59
N ARG A 46 -14.33 -0.17 -8.90
CA ARG A 46 -14.52 0.32 -10.28
C ARG A 46 -13.22 0.33 -11.11
N TRP A 47 -12.09 0.06 -10.48
CA TRP A 47 -10.77 0.12 -11.10
C TRP A 47 -10.38 -1.24 -11.65
N GLU A 48 -9.81 -1.25 -12.86
CA GLU A 48 -9.26 -2.46 -13.45
C GLU A 48 -8.18 -3.07 -12.55
N ARG A 49 -8.06 -4.41 -12.63
CA ARG A 49 -7.03 -5.18 -11.93
C ARG A 49 -7.05 -4.96 -10.41
N THR A 50 -8.22 -4.62 -9.86
CA THR A 50 -8.40 -4.34 -8.44
C THR A 50 -9.48 -5.25 -7.86
N SER A 51 -9.11 -6.14 -6.95
CA SER A 51 -10.05 -6.93 -6.16
C SER A 51 -10.38 -6.23 -4.85
N VAL A 52 -11.54 -6.57 -4.29
CA VAL A 52 -11.93 -6.15 -2.95
C VAL A 52 -12.02 -7.40 -2.08
N ALA A 53 -11.34 -7.37 -0.94
CA ALA A 53 -11.38 -8.41 0.08
C ALA A 53 -12.00 -7.83 1.35
N SER A 54 -12.70 -8.66 2.12
CA SER A 54 -13.41 -8.25 3.34
C SER A 54 -13.28 -9.32 4.41
N GLY A 55 -13.33 -8.92 5.68
CA GLY A 55 -13.19 -9.86 6.80
C GLY A 55 -11.84 -9.78 7.51
N ASP A 56 -11.37 -10.92 8.00
CA ASP A 56 -10.21 -11.00 8.89
C ASP A 56 -8.89 -10.59 8.20
N LEU A 57 -8.27 -9.53 8.70
CA LEU A 57 -7.08 -8.93 8.08
C LEU A 57 -5.91 -9.92 7.94
N PRO A 58 -5.46 -10.63 9.00
CA PRO A 58 -4.42 -11.64 8.87
C PRO A 58 -4.74 -12.73 7.85
N ARG A 59 -5.96 -13.26 7.85
CA ARG A 59 -6.37 -14.28 6.89
C ARG A 59 -6.27 -13.78 5.45
N GLU A 60 -6.85 -12.63 5.14
CA GLU A 60 -6.88 -12.09 3.77
C GLU A 60 -5.47 -11.75 3.28
N VAL A 61 -4.61 -11.17 4.13
CA VAL A 61 -3.22 -10.86 3.77
C VAL A 61 -2.41 -12.14 3.56
N ASN A 62 -2.58 -13.16 4.40
CA ASN A 62 -1.89 -14.44 4.21
C ASN A 62 -2.35 -15.16 2.95
N ALA A 63 -3.63 -15.09 2.60
CA ALA A 63 -4.14 -15.61 1.33
C ALA A 63 -3.50 -14.90 0.13
N LEU A 64 -3.31 -13.57 0.21
CA LEU A 64 -2.58 -12.82 -0.81
C LEU A 64 -1.11 -13.23 -0.88
N LYS A 65 -0.43 -13.40 0.26
CA LYS A 65 0.98 -13.84 0.34
C LYS A 65 1.19 -15.26 -0.20
N ALA A 66 0.20 -16.14 -0.08
CA ALA A 66 0.24 -17.51 -0.59
C ALA A 66 -0.08 -17.62 -2.09
N GLY A 67 -0.64 -16.57 -2.70
CA GLY A 67 -0.97 -16.54 -4.11
C GLY A 67 0.26 -16.36 -5.02
N GLU A 68 0.03 -16.47 -6.32
CA GLU A 68 1.06 -16.19 -7.32
C GLU A 68 1.43 -14.71 -7.35
N GLY A 69 2.73 -14.40 -7.35
CA GLY A 69 3.22 -13.05 -7.46
C GLY A 69 4.62 -12.88 -6.88
N SER A 70 5.01 -11.62 -6.75
CA SER A 70 6.22 -11.20 -6.06
C SER A 70 5.83 -10.37 -4.83
N ASN A 71 6.69 -9.45 -4.41
CA ASN A 71 6.49 -8.61 -3.23
C ASN A 71 5.17 -7.84 -3.29
N ILE A 72 4.51 -7.72 -2.14
CA ILE A 72 3.28 -6.95 -1.97
C ILE A 72 3.63 -5.61 -1.33
N ALA A 73 3.38 -4.51 -2.05
CA ALA A 73 3.60 -3.16 -1.53
C ALA A 73 2.34 -2.61 -0.86
N VAL A 74 2.49 -2.06 0.34
CA VAL A 74 1.39 -1.45 1.12
C VAL A 74 1.32 0.05 0.85
N PHE A 75 0.27 0.50 0.17
CA PHE A 75 0.05 1.92 -0.15
C PHE A 75 -0.73 2.70 0.94
N GLY A 76 -0.89 2.11 2.13
CA GLY A 76 -1.49 2.76 3.30
C GLY A 76 -3.01 2.56 3.42
N GLY A 77 -3.72 3.38 4.21
CA GLY A 77 -3.26 4.53 5.00
C GLY A 77 -2.61 4.15 6.35
N ALA A 78 -2.26 5.16 7.16
CA ALA A 78 -1.55 4.96 8.44
C ALA A 78 -2.23 3.94 9.38
N GLY A 79 -3.56 3.94 9.45
CA GLY A 79 -4.30 2.94 10.24
C GLY A 79 -4.17 1.51 9.69
N PHE A 80 -4.18 1.35 8.36
CA PHE A 80 -4.00 0.04 7.73
C PHE A 80 -2.56 -0.47 7.93
N ALA A 81 -1.57 0.39 7.74
CA ALA A 81 -0.18 0.06 8.03
C ALA A 81 0.02 -0.33 9.50
N SER A 82 -0.55 0.44 10.43
CA SER A 82 -0.49 0.14 11.86
C SER A 82 -1.13 -1.22 12.21
N ALA A 83 -2.27 -1.56 11.60
CA ALA A 83 -2.91 -2.85 11.81
C ALA A 83 -2.06 -4.04 11.29
N LEU A 84 -1.42 -3.89 10.13
CA LEU A 84 -0.51 -4.91 9.59
C LEU A 84 0.72 -5.11 10.49
N ILE A 85 1.29 -4.01 11.00
CA ILE A 85 2.42 -4.05 11.93
C ILE A 85 2.02 -4.78 13.22
N ALA A 86 0.89 -4.39 13.82
CA ALA A 86 0.38 -5.01 15.05
C ALA A 86 0.10 -6.51 14.87
N ALA A 87 -0.33 -6.92 13.68
CA ALA A 87 -0.57 -8.32 13.34
C ALA A 87 0.69 -9.11 12.95
N GLY A 88 1.87 -8.48 12.90
CA GLY A 88 3.13 -9.14 12.52
C GLY A 88 3.19 -9.54 11.04
N LEU A 89 2.47 -8.85 10.16
CA LEU A 89 2.33 -9.20 8.74
C LEU A 89 3.31 -8.46 7.82
N VAL A 90 4.15 -7.59 8.36
CA VAL A 90 5.12 -6.78 7.60
C VAL A 90 6.50 -7.43 7.66
N ASP A 91 7.02 -7.84 6.50
CA ASP A 91 8.34 -8.47 6.39
C ASP A 91 9.47 -7.43 6.23
N GLU A 92 9.20 -6.30 5.55
CA GLU A 92 10.18 -5.25 5.24
C GLU A 92 9.58 -3.85 5.39
N PHE A 93 10.37 -2.93 5.94
CA PHE A 93 10.03 -1.52 6.08
C PHE A 93 10.90 -0.65 5.16
N GLN A 94 10.27 -0.03 4.16
CA GLN A 94 10.89 1.00 3.32
C GLN A 94 10.57 2.39 3.88
N LEU A 95 11.49 2.96 4.66
CA LEU A 95 11.28 4.21 5.40
C LEU A 95 11.90 5.41 4.68
N PHE A 96 11.05 6.34 4.22
CA PHE A 96 11.48 7.62 3.66
C PHE A 96 11.52 8.69 4.77
N ILE A 97 12.70 8.93 5.31
CA ILE A 97 12.90 9.86 6.44
C ILE A 97 13.00 11.31 5.93
N ASN A 98 12.19 12.20 6.51
CA ASN A 98 12.19 13.63 6.18
C ASN A 98 12.79 14.42 7.36
N PRO A 99 13.63 15.46 7.13
CA PRO A 99 14.30 16.21 8.18
C PRO A 99 13.39 17.25 8.86
N THR A 100 12.23 16.82 9.35
CA THR A 100 11.20 17.69 9.95
C THR A 100 10.56 17.00 11.15
N VAL A 101 10.29 17.76 12.21
CA VAL A 101 9.51 17.30 13.37
C VAL A 101 8.10 17.89 13.29
N LEU A 102 7.09 17.02 13.17
CA LEU A 102 5.69 17.45 13.05
C LEU A 102 5.02 17.80 14.39
N GLY A 103 5.56 17.29 15.52
CA GLY A 103 4.99 17.48 16.86
C GLY A 103 3.72 16.67 17.16
N SER A 104 2.83 16.51 16.18
CA SER A 104 1.63 15.66 16.28
C SER A 104 1.26 15.08 14.91
N GLY A 105 0.41 14.05 14.89
CA GLY A 105 -0.06 13.43 13.65
C GLY A 105 -0.39 11.95 13.80
N ARG A 106 -0.66 11.30 12.66
CA ARG A 106 -0.89 9.85 12.62
C ARG A 106 0.44 9.12 12.76
N ARG A 107 0.51 8.17 13.68
CA ARG A 107 1.65 7.28 13.90
C ARG A 107 1.28 5.86 13.47
N ILE A 108 2.27 5.10 13.01
CA ILE A 108 2.08 3.71 12.55
C ILE A 108 2.55 2.66 13.57
N PHE A 109 3.42 3.06 14.51
CA PHE A 109 4.01 2.20 15.54
C PHE A 109 3.33 2.34 16.92
N ASP A 110 2.11 2.86 16.97
CA ASP A 110 1.39 3.07 18.24
C ASP A 110 0.77 1.79 18.81
N GLN A 111 0.58 0.78 17.96
CA GLN A 111 -0.10 -0.47 18.28
C GLN A 111 0.89 -1.62 18.05
N GLY A 112 1.37 -2.24 19.13
CA GLY A 112 2.37 -3.30 19.09
C GLY A 112 3.75 -2.86 19.59
N GLY A 113 4.49 -3.81 20.17
CA GLY A 113 5.83 -3.58 20.69
C GLY A 113 6.88 -3.41 19.60
N PHE A 114 8.05 -2.88 19.97
CA PHE A 114 9.17 -2.76 19.05
C PHE A 114 9.76 -4.14 18.73
N ALA A 115 9.75 -4.52 17.45
CA ALA A 115 10.53 -5.65 16.97
C ALA A 115 11.96 -5.19 16.68
N ARG A 116 12.94 -6.07 16.91
CA ARG A 116 14.31 -5.84 16.44
C ARG A 116 14.32 -5.90 14.92
N LEU A 117 14.66 -4.79 14.27
CA LEU A 117 14.81 -4.71 12.83
C LEU A 117 16.29 -4.90 12.45
N LYS A 118 16.52 -5.50 11.28
CA LYS A 118 17.83 -5.52 10.62
C LYS A 118 17.82 -4.48 9.52
N LEU A 119 18.82 -3.60 9.48
CA LEU A 119 19.00 -2.68 8.36
C LEU A 119 19.43 -3.47 7.12
N LEU A 120 18.65 -3.38 6.05
CA LEU A 120 18.92 -4.06 4.78
C LEU A 120 19.65 -3.17 3.77
N GLY A 121 19.49 -1.85 3.88
CA GLY A 121 20.14 -0.85 3.02
C GLY A 121 19.83 0.57 3.48
N SER A 122 20.62 1.54 3.01
CA SER A 122 20.51 2.99 3.30
C SER A 122 20.82 3.82 2.08
#